data_AF-A0A9E5NCT5-F1
#
_entry.id   AF-A0A9E5NCT5-F1
#
_cell.length_a   1.000
_cell.length_b   1.000
_cell.length_c   1.000
_cell.angle_alpha   90.00
_cell.angle_beta   90.00
_cell.angle_gamma   90.00
#
_symmetry.space_group_name_H-M   'P 1'
#
loop_
_entity.id
_entity.type
_entity.pdbx_description
1 polymer ?
#
loop_
_entity_poly.entity_id
_entity_poly.type
_entity_poly.pdbx_seq_one_letter_code
_entity_poly.pdbx_strand_id
1 'polypeptide(L)' 'NPYDCYNFLPSKREDVRTRLASFINASPDEVVLTRNTTEGMNFVANGLDLQSGDEVLMSSMEHPAGIHPWRLKAERHG' A
#
# COMPACT_ATOMS: atom_id res chain seq x y z
N ASN A 1 -32.72 -2.54 -5.12
CA ASN A 1 -33.24 -1.18 -4.87
C ASN A 1 -32.44 -0.22 -5.77
N PRO A 2 -33.04 0.64 -6.61
CA PRO A 2 -32.29 1.56 -7.47
C PRO A 2 -31.35 2.53 -6.71
N TYR A 3 -31.48 2.65 -5.38
CA TYR A 3 -30.57 3.38 -4.50
C TYR A 3 -29.44 2.51 -3.90
N ASP A 4 -29.32 1.25 -4.30
CA ASP A 4 -28.32 0.30 -3.78
C ASP A 4 -26.90 0.54 -4.32
N CYS A 5 -26.72 1.53 -5.19
CA CYS A 5 -25.40 1.91 -5.71
C CYS A 5 -24.42 2.34 -4.59
N TYR A 6 -24.94 2.89 -3.49
CA TYR A 6 -24.14 3.28 -2.33
C TYR A 6 -23.56 2.07 -1.58
N ASN A 7 -24.21 0.90 -1.63
CA ASN A 7 -23.71 -0.32 -1.02
C ASN A 7 -23.03 -1.25 -2.03
N PHE A 8 -23.33 -1.11 -3.32
CA PHE A 8 -22.78 -1.95 -4.38
C PHE A 8 -21.25 -1.82 -4.49
N LEU A 9 -20.71 -0.60 -4.54
CA LEU A 9 -19.27 -0.42 -4.64
C LEU A 9 -18.51 -0.87 -3.37
N PRO A 10 -18.94 -0.50 -2.14
CA PRO A 10 -18.33 -1.03 -0.92
C PRO A 10 -18.38 -2.55 -0.81
N SER A 11 -19.53 -3.19 -1.07
CA SER A 11 -19.65 -4.65 -1.01
C SER A 11 -18.73 -5.34 -2.03
N LYS A 12 -18.63 -4.81 -3.25
CA LYS A 12 -17.71 -5.36 -4.26
C LYS A 12 -16.24 -5.20 -3.87
N ARG A 13 -15.86 -4.11 -3.22
CA ARG A 13 -14.49 -3.94 -2.70
C ARG A 13 -14.18 -4.97 -1.63
N GLU A 14 -15.14 -5.27 -0.76
CA GLU A 14 -14.94 -6.26 0.31
C GLU A 14 -14.91 -7.71 -0.21
N ASP A 15 -15.75 -8.03 -1.19
CA ASP A 15 -15.69 -9.30 -1.93
C ASP A 15 -14.30 -9.51 -2.55
N VAL A 16 -13.76 -8.47 -3.20
CA VAL A 16 -12.42 -8.51 -3.83
C VAL A 16 -11.33 -8.64 -2.77
N ARG A 17 -11.39 -7.87 -1.67
CA ARG A 17 -10.43 -7.93 -0.58
C ARG A 17 -10.35 -9.34 0.03
N THR A 18 -11.50 -9.93 0.33
CA THR A 18 -11.58 -11.29 0.89
C THR A 18 -10.95 -12.33 -0.03
N ARG A 19 -11.23 -12.25 -1.34
CA ARG A 19 -10.67 -13.18 -2.33
C ARG A 19 -9.16 -13.02 -2.49
N LEU A 20 -8.65 -11.78 -2.50
CA LEU A 20 -7.21 -11.50 -2.58
C LEU A 20 -6.48 -11.97 -1.33
N ALA A 21 -7.05 -11.74 -0.14
CA ALA A 21 -6.48 -12.20 1.13
C ALA A 21 -6.31 -13.73 1.13
N SER A 22 -7.35 -14.47 0.72
CA SER A 22 -7.25 -15.93 0.57
C SER A 22 -6.18 -16.36 -0.44
N PHE A 23 -6.02 -15.63 -1.54
CA PHE A 23 -5.02 -15.95 -2.57
C PHE A 23 -3.58 -15.83 -2.06
N ILE A 24 -3.30 -14.87 -1.18
CA ILE A 24 -1.96 -14.62 -0.60
C ILE A 24 -1.78 -15.20 0.81
N ASN A 25 -2.74 -15.99 1.29
CA ASN A 25 -2.76 -16.56 2.65
C ASN A 25 -2.65 -15.50 3.76
N ALA A 26 -3.46 -14.44 3.66
CA ALA A 26 -3.60 -13.38 4.64
C ALA A 26 -5.05 -13.24 5.11
N SER A 27 -5.27 -12.47 6.17
CA SER A 27 -6.60 -12.04 6.60
C SER A 27 -7.08 -10.83 5.77
N PRO A 28 -8.40 -10.62 5.59
CA PRO A 28 -8.90 -9.46 4.84
C PRO A 28 -8.44 -8.12 5.42
N ASP A 29 -8.29 -7.99 6.74
CA ASP A 29 -7.83 -6.77 7.42
C ASP A 29 -6.34 -6.47 7.20
N GLU A 30 -5.55 -7.44 6.75
CA GLU A 30 -4.15 -7.25 6.33
C GLU A 30 -4.02 -6.78 4.87
N VAL A 31 -5.11 -6.71 4.11
CA VAL A 31 -5.08 -6.36 2.68
C VAL A 31 -5.66 -4.97 2.43
N VAL A 32 -4.92 -4.11 1.75
CA VAL A 32 -5.41 -2.80 1.27
C VAL A 32 -5.45 -2.76 -0.25
N LEU A 33 -6.59 -2.34 -0.82
CA LEU A 33 -6.74 -2.16 -2.27
C LEU A 33 -6.24 -0.78 -2.69
N THR A 34 -5.10 -0.73 -3.40
CA THR A 34 -4.53 0.48 -4.00
C THR A 34 -4.79 0.54 -5.51
N ARG A 35 -4.49 1.66 -6.16
CA ARG A 35 -4.63 1.86 -7.61
C ARG A 35 -3.52 1.17 -8.39
N ASN A 36 -2.33 1.01 -7.81
CA ASN A 36 -1.16 0.37 -8.42
C ASN A 36 -0.06 0.11 -7.37
N THR A 37 1.01 -0.57 -7.80
CA THR A 37 2.18 -0.90 -6.97
C THR A 37 2.89 0.36 -6.45
N THR A 38 3.04 1.40 -7.26
CA THR A 38 3.72 2.65 -6.86
C THR A 38 3.01 3.32 -5.69
N GLU A 39 1.67 3.37 -5.72
CA GLU A 39 0.88 3.89 -4.61
C GLU A 39 1.07 3.04 -3.34
N GLY A 40 1.11 1.71 -3.48
CA GLY A 40 1.42 0.80 -2.36
C GLY A 40 2.78 1.08 -1.72
N MET A 41 3.83 1.26 -2.53
CA MET A 41 5.18 1.62 -2.04
C MET A 41 5.18 2.97 -1.31
N ASN A 42 4.43 3.95 -1.81
CA ASN A 42 4.29 5.25 -1.15
C ASN A 42 3.55 5.15 0.19
N PHE A 43 2.53 4.30 0.29
CA PHE A 43 1.83 4.07 1.56
C PHE A 43 2.77 3.55 2.63
N VAL A 44 3.60 2.56 2.31
CA VAL A 44 4.57 2.00 3.27
C VAL A 44 5.60 3.05 3.65
N ALA A 45 6.22 3.72 2.68
CA ALA A 45 7.25 4.71 2.96
C ALA A 45 6.74 5.84 3.86
N ASN A 46 5.57 6.42 3.56
CA ASN A 46 5.02 7.53 4.35
C ASN A 46 4.32 7.08 5.64
N GLY A 47 3.91 5.81 5.74
CA GLY A 47 3.19 5.27 6.90
C GLY A 47 4.08 4.81 8.06
N LEU A 48 5.34 4.46 7.79
CA LEU A 48 6.30 4.13 8.83
C LEU A 48 6.76 5.41 9.57
N ASP A 49 6.94 5.34 10.88
CA ASP A 49 7.42 6.45 11.70
C ASP A 49 8.94 6.34 11.91
N LEU A 50 9.70 6.55 10.83
CA LEU A 50 11.16 6.53 10.87
C LEU A 50 11.69 7.83 11.45
N GLN A 51 12.66 7.72 12.34
CA GLN A 51 13.34 8.85 12.95
C GLN A 51 14.63 9.16 12.19
N SER A 52 15.15 10.38 12.36
CA SER A 52 16.41 10.73 11.72
C SER A 52 17.54 9.81 12.20
N GLY A 53 18.33 9.32 11.23
CA GLY A 53 19.37 8.32 11.46
C GLY A 53 18.92 6.87 11.31
N ASP A 54 17.63 6.59 11.12
CA ASP A 54 17.17 5.25 10.73
C ASP A 54 17.60 4.91 9.29
N GLU A 55 17.90 3.64 9.04
CA GLU A 55 18.40 3.17 7.74
C GLU A 55 17.37 2.31 6.99
N VAL A 56 17.16 2.61 5.71
CA VAL A 56 16.35 1.80 4.79
C VAL A 56 17.27 1.08 3.81
N LEU A 57 17.35 -0.24 3.94
CA LEU A 57 18.15 -1.10 3.05
C LEU A 57 17.32 -1.55 1.85
N MET A 58 17.89 -1.45 0.66
CA MET A 58 17.25 -1.85 -0.60
C MET A 58 18.23 -2.58 -1.50
N SER A 59 17.73 -3.39 -2.44
CA SER A 59 18.57 -3.99 -3.47
C SER A 59 19.06 -2.94 -4.48
N SER A 60 20.13 -3.25 -5.21
CA SER A 60 20.61 -2.40 -6.32
C SER A 60 19.78 -2.54 -7.59
N MET A 61 18.75 -3.41 -7.59
CA MET A 61 17.94 -3.76 -8.75
C MET A 61 16.49 -3.28 -8.64
N GLU A 62 16.21 -2.39 -7.70
CA GLU A 62 14.85 -1.88 -7.49
C GLU A 62 14.36 -1.03 -8.67
N HIS A 63 13.07 -1.16 -8.95
CA HIS A 63 12.40 -0.26 -9.89
C HIS A 63 12.40 1.18 -9.33
N PRO A 64 12.54 2.24 -10.15
CA PRO A 64 12.56 3.62 -9.65
C PRO A 64 11.39 3.99 -8.73
N ALA A 65 10.18 3.50 -9.06
CA ALA A 65 8.99 3.70 -8.24
C ALA A 65 9.07 3.09 -6.81
N GLY A 66 9.94 2.08 -6.62
CA GLY A 66 10.24 1.52 -5.30
C GLY A 66 11.33 2.28 -4.55
N ILE A 67 12.19 3.03 -5.24
CA ILE A 67 13.32 3.78 -4.65
C ILE A 67 12.90 5.20 -4.24
N HIS A 68 12.19 5.90 -5.12
CA HIS A 68 11.91 7.33 -4.97
C HIS A 68 11.16 7.71 -3.69
N PRO A 69 10.16 6.94 -3.20
CA PRO A 69 9.47 7.28 -1.96
C PRO A 69 10.41 7.35 -0.76
N TRP A 70 11.39 6.44 -0.67
CA TRP A 70 12.37 6.41 0.41
C TRP A 70 13.36 7.57 0.33
N ARG A 71 13.86 7.89 -0.88
CA ARG A 71 14.73 9.06 -1.08
C ARG A 71 14.05 10.35 -0.65
N LEU A 72 12.80 10.54 -1.08
CA LEU A 72 12.02 11.71 -0.71
C LEU A 72 11.75 11.78 0.81
N LYS A 73 11.58 10.62 1.46
CA LYS A 73 11.43 10.57 2.93
C LYS A 73 12.71 11.00 3.65
N ALA A 74 13.85 10.46 3.24
CA ALA A 74 15.15 10.83 3.80
C ALA A 74 15.46 12.33 3.60
N GLU A 75 15.17 12.87 2.40
CA GLU A 75 15.32 14.31 2.13
C GLU A 75 14.47 15.21 3.04
N ARG A 76 13.32 14.71 3.52
CA ARG A 76 12.39 15.48 4.36
C ARG A 76 12.60 15.31 5.87
N HIS A 77 13.03 14.12 6.30
CA HIS A 77 13.02 13.74 7.71
C HIS A 77 14.39 13.33 8.27
N GLY A 78 15.44 13.31 7.42
CA GLY A 78 16.79 12.92 7.80
C GLY A 78 16.96 11.42 7.91
#